data_AF-A0AAD7CUY4-F1
#
_entry.id   AF-A0AAD7CUY4-F1
#
_cell.length_a   1.000
_cell.length_b   1.000
_cell.length_c   1.000
_cell.angle_alpha   90.00
_cell.angle_beta   90.00
_cell.angle_gamma   90.00
#
_symmetry.space_group_name_H-M   'P 1'
#
loop_
_entity.id
_entity.type
_entity.pdbx_description
1 polymer ?
#
loop_
_entity_poly.entity_id
_entity_poly.type
_entity_poly.pdbx_seq_one_letter_code
_entity_poly.pdbx_strand_id
1 'polypeptide(L)'
;MERLSTPALPPELERQIFEICALFRPVSIPKLMLVAWRVKQWIEPILYRTVVIGALESATRDTEFPVFTFDILQASIRRCATICHAYPPPHPFFSQITHLELFNVVDDTTIQTLPLIPHLTHLSFNHPSFIPHCLQILKTCPSLTVLVSITPRSLRGWYAAHEAALSRDVRFVGMYCYHFTQDWLLGIKTGLDYWSRAEAFIAQRRSGEIDPLRFEIVE
;
A
#
# COMPACT_ATOMS: atom_id res chain seq x y z
N MET A 1 3.01 13.38 46.48
CA MET A 1 2.67 13.83 45.12
C MET A 1 3.96 14.18 44.40
N GLU A 2 4.50 13.25 43.62
CA GLU A 2 5.62 13.54 42.71
C GLU A 2 5.15 14.52 41.63
N ARG A 3 5.93 15.57 41.39
CA ARG A 3 5.68 16.50 40.29
C ARG A 3 5.95 15.74 38.99
N LEU A 4 4.93 15.60 38.15
CA LEU A 4 5.12 15.17 36.76
C LEU A 4 6.15 16.11 36.13
N SER A 5 7.29 15.57 35.71
CA SER A 5 8.33 16.33 35.06
C SER A 5 7.76 16.99 33.81
N THR A 6 7.99 18.29 33.66
CA THR A 6 7.69 18.98 32.42
C THR A 6 8.46 18.32 31.28
N PRO A 7 7.82 18.02 30.13
CA PRO A 7 8.51 17.42 29.00
C PRO A 7 9.69 18.29 28.59
N ALA A 8 10.82 17.64 28.26
CA ALA A 8 12.06 18.33 27.91
C ALA A 8 11.97 19.07 26.56
N LEU A 9 10.97 18.72 25.73
CA LEU A 9 10.73 19.30 24.41
C LEU A 9 9.30 19.86 24.33
N PRO A 10 9.09 20.94 23.56
CA PRO A 10 7.77 21.32 23.09
C PRO A 10 7.05 20.17 22.36
N PRO A 11 5.73 19.99 22.54
CA PRO A 11 4.97 18.90 21.90
C PRO A 11 5.11 18.83 20.38
N GLU A 12 5.29 19.97 19.71
CA GLU A 12 5.45 20.05 18.25
C GLU A 12 6.77 19.42 17.79
N LEU A 13 7.85 19.61 18.56
CA LEU A 13 9.15 19.01 18.27
C LEU A 13 9.14 17.51 18.58
N GLU A 14 8.50 17.09 19.67
CA GLU A 14 8.30 15.66 19.94
C GLU A 14 7.57 14.99 18.78
N ARG A 15 6.45 15.58 18.34
CA ARG A 15 5.67 15.08 17.20
C ARG A 15 6.52 14.96 15.94
N GLN A 16 7.25 16.00 15.58
CA GLN A 16 8.09 16.00 14.39
C GLN A 16 9.15 14.89 14.44
N ILE A 17 9.79 14.68 15.59
CA ILE A 17 10.76 13.59 15.79
C ILE A 17 10.10 12.24 15.56
N PHE A 18 8.94 11.99 16.16
CA PHE A 18 8.23 10.72 16.02
C PHE A 18 7.79 10.49 14.57
N GLU A 19 7.19 11.48 13.91
CA GLU A 19 6.77 11.38 12.51
C GLU A 19 7.96 11.10 11.59
N ILE A 20 9.10 11.79 11.77
CA ILE A 20 10.34 11.50 11.04
C ILE A 20 10.81 10.06 11.30
N CYS A 21 10.87 9.63 12.56
CA CYS A 21 11.28 8.25 12.88
C CYS A 21 10.35 7.20 12.27
N ALA A 22 9.03 7.45 12.27
CA ALA A 22 8.03 6.58 11.68
C ALA A 22 8.19 6.49 10.15
N LEU A 23 8.41 7.62 9.47
CA LEU A 23 8.63 7.68 8.03
C LEU A 23 9.96 7.01 7.63
N PHE A 24 11.05 7.27 8.35
CA PHE A 24 12.37 6.69 8.04
C PHE A 24 12.48 5.21 8.41
N ARG A 25 11.70 4.71 9.37
CA ARG A 25 11.76 3.31 9.81
C ARG A 25 10.37 2.75 10.16
N PRO A 26 9.52 2.42 9.16
CA PRO A 26 8.15 1.97 9.38
C PRO A 26 8.02 0.74 10.26
N VAL A 27 8.98 -0.20 10.19
CA VAL A 27 8.99 -1.37 11.10
C VAL A 27 9.02 -0.98 12.59
N SER A 28 9.46 0.24 12.91
CA SER A 28 9.44 0.76 14.28
C SER A 28 8.10 1.38 14.68
N ILE A 29 7.20 1.69 13.74
CA ILE A 29 5.91 2.34 14.02
C ILE A 29 5.14 1.63 15.14
N PRO A 30 4.95 0.29 15.14
CA PRO A 30 4.24 -0.39 16.23
C PRO A 30 4.87 -0.13 17.59
N LYS A 31 6.21 -0.04 17.67
CA LYS A 31 6.93 0.26 18.91
C LYS A 31 6.81 1.73 19.30
N LEU A 32 6.87 2.65 18.34
CA LEU A 32 6.71 4.10 18.57
C LEU A 32 5.31 4.40 19.14
N MET A 33 4.27 3.74 18.65
CA MET A 33 2.89 3.89 19.15
C MET A 33 2.72 3.45 20.62
N LEU A 34 3.64 2.65 21.18
CA LEU A 34 3.61 2.21 22.58
C LEU A 34 4.25 3.21 23.55
N VAL A 35 4.90 4.28 23.05
CA VAL A 35 5.62 5.24 23.91
C VAL A 35 4.67 6.08 24.77
N ALA A 36 3.63 6.65 24.17
CA ALA A 36 2.62 7.44 24.86
C ALA A 36 1.34 7.54 24.02
N TRP A 37 0.21 7.84 24.67
CA TRP A 37 -1.08 8.00 23.98
C TRP A 37 -1.06 9.08 22.88
N ARG A 38 -0.43 10.24 23.14
CA ARG A 38 -0.27 11.29 22.13
C ARG A 38 0.56 10.85 20.92
N VAL A 39 1.62 10.06 21.16
CA VAL A 39 2.47 9.52 20.09
C VAL A 39 1.68 8.55 19.22
N LYS A 40 0.83 7.72 19.83
CA LYS A 40 -0.11 6.87 19.07
C LYS A 40 -0.95 7.73 18.11
N GLN A 41 -1.58 8.80 18.59
CA GLN A 41 -2.42 9.66 17.75
C GLN A 41 -1.66 10.31 16.59
N TRP A 42 -0.39 10.69 16.80
CA TRP A 42 0.44 11.30 15.76
C TRP A 42 0.88 10.30 14.70
N ILE A 43 1.21 9.06 15.11
CA ILE A 43 1.81 8.04 14.24
C ILE A 43 0.76 7.16 13.55
N GLU A 44 -0.41 6.96 14.16
CA GLU A 44 -1.48 6.11 13.63
C GLU A 44 -1.89 6.46 12.18
N PRO A 45 -2.02 7.75 11.78
CA PRO A 45 -2.28 8.11 10.38
C PRO A 45 -1.15 7.70 9.41
N ILE A 46 0.11 7.70 9.87
CA ILE A 46 1.27 7.29 9.06
C ILE A 46 1.23 5.77 8.85
N LEU A 47 0.88 5.00 9.89
CA LEU A 47 0.71 3.55 9.78
C LEU A 47 -0.37 3.17 8.77
N TYR A 48 -1.46 3.93 8.71
CA TYR A 48 -2.62 3.60 7.87
C TYR A 48 -2.54 4.16 6.46
N ARG A 49 -1.54 4.99 6.16
CA ARG A 49 -1.36 5.52 4.82
C ARG A 49 -0.95 4.42 3.82
N THR A 50 0.00 3.58 4.22
CA THR A 50 0.54 2.49 3.41
C THR A 50 0.51 1.21 4.21
N VAL A 51 -0.31 0.25 3.78
CA VAL A 51 -0.40 -1.07 4.41
C VAL A 51 0.21 -2.11 3.49
N VAL A 52 1.14 -2.90 4.03
CA VAL A 52 1.74 -4.04 3.35
C VAL A 52 1.13 -5.31 3.92
N ILE A 53 0.49 -6.10 3.07
CA ILE A 53 -0.12 -7.39 3.44
C ILE A 53 0.69 -8.49 2.77
N GLY A 54 1.09 -9.51 3.52
CA GLY A 54 1.71 -10.68 2.92
C GLY A 54 1.77 -11.93 3.79
N ALA A 55 2.29 -13.02 3.21
CA ALA A 55 2.44 -14.31 3.88
C ALA A 55 3.40 -14.21 5.08
N LEU A 56 3.01 -14.82 6.19
CA LEU A 56 3.84 -15.00 7.39
C LEU A 56 5.21 -15.63 7.08
N GLU A 57 5.28 -16.54 6.11
CA GLU A 57 6.53 -17.18 5.69
C GLU A 57 7.55 -16.18 5.14
N SER A 58 7.07 -15.06 4.58
CA SER A 58 7.91 -13.97 4.07
C SER A 58 8.38 -13.01 5.18
N ALA A 59 7.66 -12.95 6.31
CA ALA A 59 7.95 -12.01 7.40
C ALA A 59 9.23 -12.36 8.18
N THR A 60 9.78 -13.56 8.01
CA THR A 60 10.99 -14.02 8.70
C THR A 60 12.30 -13.54 8.05
N ARG A 61 12.25 -12.92 6.87
CA ARG A 61 13.43 -12.39 6.17
C ARG A 61 13.40 -10.87 6.19
N ASP A 62 14.19 -10.24 7.06
CA ASP A 62 14.62 -8.82 7.02
C ASP A 62 13.67 -7.83 6.32
N THR A 63 12.37 -7.87 6.61
CA THR A 63 11.45 -6.88 6.05
C THR A 63 11.56 -5.62 6.90
N GLU A 64 11.98 -4.51 6.29
CA GLU A 64 12.04 -3.19 6.93
C GLU A 64 10.64 -2.59 7.21
N PHE A 65 9.58 -3.39 7.04
CA PHE A 65 8.19 -2.99 7.09
C PHE A 65 7.39 -3.82 8.10
N PRO A 66 6.38 -3.21 8.76
CA PRO A 66 5.41 -3.99 9.50
C PRO A 66 4.53 -4.73 8.50
N VAL A 67 4.78 -6.04 8.33
CA VAL A 67 3.90 -6.91 7.55
C VAL A 67 2.70 -7.27 8.41
N PHE A 68 1.52 -6.86 7.98
CA PHE A 68 0.28 -7.32 8.61
C PHE A 68 -0.09 -8.68 8.03
N THR A 69 -0.39 -9.63 8.90
CA THR A 69 -0.93 -10.92 8.45
C THR A 69 -2.33 -10.71 7.91
N PHE A 70 -2.71 -11.52 6.94
CA PHE A 70 -4.05 -11.51 6.41
C PHE A 70 -5.10 -11.70 7.51
N ASP A 71 -4.81 -12.49 8.54
CA ASP A 71 -5.70 -12.71 9.67
C ASP A 71 -6.05 -11.42 10.41
N ILE A 72 -5.14 -10.44 10.50
CA ILE A 72 -5.43 -9.15 11.15
C ILE A 72 -6.38 -8.32 10.30
N LEU A 73 -6.16 -8.28 9.00
CA LEU A 73 -7.04 -7.60 8.05
C LEU A 73 -8.42 -8.27 8.03
N GLN A 74 -8.43 -9.59 7.90
CA GLN A 74 -9.62 -10.41 7.83
C GLN A 74 -10.38 -10.41 9.15
N ALA A 75 -9.73 -10.42 10.31
CA ALA A 75 -10.39 -10.26 11.60
C ALA A 75 -11.00 -8.86 11.75
N SER A 76 -10.33 -7.81 11.26
CA SER A 76 -10.86 -6.45 11.28
C SER A 76 -12.08 -6.30 10.36
N ILE A 77 -12.05 -6.93 9.19
CA ILE A 77 -13.16 -6.97 8.22
C ILE A 77 -14.31 -7.84 8.75
N ARG A 78 -14.03 -9.06 9.22
CA ARG A 78 -15.02 -10.01 9.75
C ARG A 78 -15.71 -9.45 10.99
N ARG A 79 -14.97 -8.80 11.91
CA ARG A 79 -15.58 -8.13 13.08
C ARG A 79 -16.57 -7.04 12.67
N CYS A 80 -16.36 -6.37 11.53
CA CYS A 80 -17.33 -5.44 10.99
C CYS A 80 -18.53 -6.20 10.40
N ALA A 81 -18.29 -7.21 9.55
CA ALA A 81 -19.33 -7.93 8.82
C ALA A 81 -20.32 -8.69 9.73
N THR A 82 -19.87 -9.23 10.87
CA THR A 82 -20.74 -9.99 11.79
C THR A 82 -21.70 -9.09 12.59
N ILE A 83 -21.48 -7.78 12.64
CA ILE A 83 -22.25 -6.85 13.50
C ILE A 83 -23.42 -6.18 12.74
N CYS A 84 -23.43 -6.18 11.40
CA CYS A 84 -24.51 -5.55 10.61
C CYS A 84 -24.94 -6.41 9.42
N HIS A 85 -26.22 -6.81 9.38
CA HIS A 85 -26.83 -7.52 8.23
C HIS A 85 -27.07 -6.64 6.98
N ALA A 86 -26.76 -5.35 7.06
CA ALA A 86 -26.65 -4.44 5.93
C ALA A 86 -25.26 -3.83 6.00
N TYR A 87 -24.46 -4.00 4.94
CA TYR A 87 -23.05 -3.59 4.80
C TYR A 87 -22.60 -2.58 5.88
N PRO A 88 -21.89 -3.02 6.93
CA PRO A 88 -21.41 -2.10 7.95
C PRO A 88 -20.56 -1.01 7.28
N PRO A 89 -20.59 0.23 7.80
CA PRO A 89 -19.59 1.20 7.39
C PRO A 89 -18.20 0.56 7.57
N PRO A 90 -17.31 0.70 6.58
CA PRO A 90 -15.98 0.12 6.69
C PRO A 90 -15.34 0.59 8.00
N HIS A 91 -14.67 -0.32 8.71
CA HIS A 91 -13.96 -0.01 9.95
C HIS A 91 -13.19 1.32 9.76
N PRO A 92 -13.18 2.26 10.72
CA PRO A 92 -12.48 3.54 10.57
C PRO A 92 -11.02 3.38 10.09
N PHE A 93 -10.40 2.25 10.42
CA PHE A 93 -9.12 1.79 9.87
C PHE A 93 -9.03 1.85 8.34
N PHE A 94 -10.02 1.32 7.61
CA PHE A 94 -10.02 1.29 6.13
C PHE A 94 -10.36 2.64 5.50
N SER A 95 -10.96 3.56 6.27
CA SER A 95 -11.34 4.88 5.75
C SER A 95 -10.14 5.79 5.46
N GLN A 96 -8.95 5.46 5.94
CA GLN A 96 -7.75 6.28 5.71
C GLN A 96 -6.73 5.63 4.77
N ILE A 97 -6.96 4.37 4.38
CA ILE A 97 -6.04 3.66 3.49
C ILE A 97 -6.19 4.22 2.09
N THR A 98 -5.08 4.74 1.57
CA THR A 98 -4.98 5.27 0.21
C THR A 98 -4.03 4.44 -0.65
N HIS A 99 -3.00 3.86 -0.03
CA HIS A 99 -1.99 3.01 -0.67
C HIS A 99 -2.00 1.62 -0.02
N LEU A 100 -2.18 0.59 -0.84
CA LEU A 100 -2.18 -0.80 -0.39
C LEU A 100 -1.22 -1.62 -1.24
N GLU A 101 -0.38 -2.41 -0.57
CA GLU A 101 0.56 -3.31 -1.23
C GLU A 101 0.27 -4.76 -0.83
N LEU A 102 0.08 -5.63 -1.83
CA LEU A 102 -0.24 -7.04 -1.66
C LEU A 102 0.95 -7.91 -2.11
N PHE A 103 1.69 -8.47 -1.14
CA PHE A 103 2.85 -9.30 -1.40
C PHE A 103 2.60 -10.77 -1.09
N ASN A 104 2.96 -11.65 -2.03
CA ASN A 104 3.05 -13.10 -1.84
C ASN A 104 1.77 -13.84 -1.42
N VAL A 105 0.64 -13.16 -1.18
CA VAL A 105 -0.65 -13.79 -0.85
C VAL A 105 -1.78 -13.00 -1.46
N VAL A 106 -2.58 -13.68 -2.27
CA VAL A 106 -3.90 -13.22 -2.64
C VAL A 106 -4.81 -14.43 -2.68
N ASP A 107 -5.87 -14.37 -1.89
CA ASP A 107 -7.05 -15.22 -2.06
C ASP A 107 -8.21 -14.39 -2.65
N ASP A 108 -9.25 -15.07 -3.14
CA ASP A 108 -10.46 -14.41 -3.65
C ASP A 108 -11.11 -13.49 -2.60
N THR A 109 -10.98 -13.84 -1.32
CA THR A 109 -11.48 -13.04 -0.21
C THR A 109 -10.85 -11.65 -0.20
N THR A 110 -9.52 -11.56 -0.38
CA THR A 110 -8.78 -10.30 -0.43
C THR A 110 -9.34 -9.40 -1.52
N ILE A 111 -9.49 -9.96 -2.73
CA ILE A 111 -9.99 -9.22 -3.90
C ILE A 111 -11.41 -8.68 -3.66
N GLN A 112 -12.27 -9.49 -3.04
CA GLN A 112 -13.64 -9.09 -2.71
C GLN A 112 -13.71 -7.97 -1.67
N THR A 113 -12.67 -7.77 -0.87
CA THR A 113 -12.64 -6.73 0.17
C THR A 113 -12.11 -5.38 -0.30
N LEU A 114 -11.38 -5.32 -1.41
CA LEU A 114 -10.80 -4.08 -1.94
C LEU A 114 -11.85 -2.96 -2.17
N PRO A 115 -13.06 -3.24 -2.70
CA PRO A 115 -14.09 -2.21 -2.87
C PRO A 115 -14.60 -1.61 -1.55
N LEU A 116 -14.33 -2.25 -0.41
CA LEU A 116 -14.70 -1.76 0.92
C LEU A 116 -13.70 -0.72 1.45
N ILE A 117 -12.64 -0.40 0.71
CA ILE A 117 -11.65 0.63 1.04
C ILE A 117 -11.95 1.87 0.19
N PRO A 118 -12.85 2.77 0.63
CA PRO A 118 -13.45 3.80 -0.23
C PRO A 118 -12.45 4.82 -0.76
N HIS A 119 -11.30 4.98 -0.09
CA HIS A 119 -10.26 5.94 -0.43
C HIS A 119 -9.02 5.30 -1.07
N LEU A 120 -9.10 4.01 -1.43
CA LEU A 120 -8.00 3.32 -2.09
C LEU A 120 -7.74 3.93 -3.48
N THR A 121 -6.61 4.60 -3.62
CA THR A 121 -6.17 5.28 -4.86
C THR A 121 -5.01 4.54 -5.52
N HIS A 122 -4.18 3.87 -4.73
CA HIS A 122 -2.97 3.20 -5.15
C HIS A 122 -2.97 1.75 -4.67
N LEU A 123 -2.88 0.81 -5.59
CA LEU A 123 -2.78 -0.63 -5.29
C LEU A 123 -1.60 -1.23 -6.03
N SER A 124 -0.73 -1.94 -5.31
CA SER A 124 0.37 -2.71 -5.91
C SER A 124 0.30 -4.16 -5.51
N PHE A 125 0.80 -5.03 -6.37
CA PHE A 125 0.92 -6.45 -6.10
C PHE A 125 2.14 -7.03 -6.81
N ASN A 126 2.71 -8.10 -6.25
CA ASN A 126 3.88 -8.77 -6.85
C ASN A 126 3.61 -10.19 -7.35
N HIS A 127 2.39 -10.70 -7.15
CA HIS A 127 2.07 -12.10 -7.42
C HIS A 127 1.31 -12.27 -8.75
N PRO A 128 1.77 -13.17 -9.65
CA PRO A 128 1.15 -13.41 -10.96
C PRO A 128 -0.34 -13.76 -10.90
N SER A 129 -0.79 -14.47 -9.85
CA SER A 129 -2.19 -14.87 -9.70
C SER A 129 -3.17 -13.69 -9.60
N PHE A 130 -2.70 -12.46 -9.37
CA PHE A 130 -3.55 -11.28 -9.28
C PHE A 130 -4.01 -10.74 -10.65
N ILE A 131 -3.27 -11.08 -11.71
CA ILE A 131 -3.48 -10.53 -13.04
C ILE A 131 -4.89 -10.80 -13.58
N PRO A 132 -5.46 -12.02 -13.47
CA PRO A 132 -6.84 -12.28 -13.87
C PRO A 132 -7.88 -11.40 -13.17
N HIS A 133 -7.58 -10.89 -11.97
CA HIS A 133 -8.50 -10.09 -11.16
C HIS A 133 -8.36 -8.58 -11.39
N CYS A 134 -7.30 -8.12 -12.04
CA CYS A 134 -7.02 -6.70 -12.20
C CYS A 134 -8.16 -5.94 -12.91
N LEU A 135 -8.77 -6.52 -13.95
CA LEU A 135 -9.92 -5.92 -14.63
C LEU A 135 -11.14 -5.77 -13.70
N GLN A 136 -11.40 -6.77 -12.85
CA GLN A 136 -12.47 -6.69 -11.88
C GLN A 136 -12.20 -5.59 -10.85
N ILE A 137 -10.97 -5.52 -10.33
CA ILE A 137 -10.57 -4.52 -9.35
C ILE A 137 -10.68 -3.10 -9.91
N LEU A 138 -10.18 -2.88 -11.12
CA LEU A 138 -10.29 -1.60 -11.83
C LEU A 138 -11.75 -1.17 -12.01
N LYS A 139 -12.66 -2.14 -12.15
CA LYS A 139 -14.11 -1.90 -12.28
C LYS A 139 -14.79 -1.64 -10.94
N THR A 140 -14.41 -2.35 -9.89
CA THR A 140 -15.09 -2.31 -8.58
C THR A 140 -14.51 -1.27 -7.62
N CYS A 141 -13.31 -0.76 -7.87
CA CYS A 141 -12.64 0.26 -7.06
C CYS A 141 -12.61 1.61 -7.83
N PRO A 142 -13.67 2.43 -7.74
CA PRO A 142 -13.80 3.64 -8.56
C PRO A 142 -12.78 4.73 -8.20
N SER A 143 -12.33 4.77 -6.94
CA SER A 143 -11.30 5.70 -6.46
C SER A 143 -9.89 5.33 -6.92
N LEU A 144 -9.70 4.11 -7.45
CA LEU A 144 -8.38 3.62 -7.81
C LEU A 144 -7.86 4.40 -9.03
N THR A 145 -6.72 5.07 -8.85
CA THR A 145 -6.04 5.89 -9.86
C THR A 145 -4.79 5.21 -10.41
N VAL A 146 -4.16 4.35 -9.61
CA VAL A 146 -2.92 3.66 -9.95
C VAL A 146 -3.01 2.19 -9.52
N LEU A 147 -2.78 1.28 -10.47
CA LEU A 147 -2.66 -0.15 -10.23
C LEU A 147 -1.32 -0.65 -10.77
N VAL A 148 -0.40 -1.04 -9.87
CA VAL A 148 0.96 -1.45 -10.23
C VAL A 148 1.12 -2.97 -10.09
N SER A 149 1.57 -3.62 -11.17
CA SER A 149 2.09 -4.98 -11.11
C SER A 149 3.62 -4.94 -10.99
N ILE A 150 4.15 -5.36 -9.85
CA ILE A 150 5.59 -5.44 -9.58
C ILE A 150 6.07 -6.84 -9.94
N THR A 151 6.69 -6.98 -11.09
CA THR A 151 7.01 -8.29 -11.65
C THR A 151 8.53 -8.49 -11.79
N PRO A 152 9.10 -9.64 -11.40
CA PRO A 152 10.48 -9.97 -11.72
C PRO A 152 10.69 -10.04 -13.25
N ARG A 153 11.79 -9.51 -13.80
CA ARG A 153 12.03 -9.56 -15.26
C ARG A 153 11.96 -10.97 -15.86
N SER A 154 12.27 -12.01 -15.07
CA SER A 154 12.19 -13.40 -15.50
C SER A 154 10.78 -13.84 -15.93
N LEU A 155 9.73 -13.14 -15.49
CA LEU A 155 8.34 -13.47 -15.79
C LEU A 155 7.75 -12.64 -16.95
N ARG A 156 8.51 -11.74 -17.59
CA ARG A 156 8.02 -10.83 -18.64
C ARG A 156 7.17 -11.51 -19.72
N GLY A 157 7.58 -12.69 -20.18
CA GLY A 157 6.83 -13.44 -21.20
C GLY A 157 5.47 -13.98 -20.73
N TRP A 158 5.32 -14.30 -19.44
CA TRP A 158 4.07 -14.80 -18.88
C TRP A 158 3.00 -13.72 -18.79
N TYR A 159 3.43 -12.50 -18.48
CA TYR A 159 2.55 -11.34 -18.31
C TYR A 159 2.03 -10.81 -19.66
N ALA A 160 2.84 -10.83 -20.71
CA ALA A 160 2.48 -10.29 -22.03
C ALA A 160 1.15 -10.83 -22.60
N ALA A 161 0.79 -12.09 -22.33
CA ALA A 161 -0.46 -12.68 -22.81
C ALA A 161 -1.71 -12.14 -22.10
N HIS A 162 -1.60 -11.79 -20.82
CA HIS A 162 -2.71 -11.29 -20.01
C HIS A 162 -2.80 -9.76 -19.99
N GLU A 163 -1.68 -9.09 -20.29
CA GLU A 163 -1.58 -7.63 -20.24
C GLU A 163 -2.25 -6.94 -21.42
N ALA A 164 -2.48 -7.60 -22.55
CA ALA A 164 -3.14 -6.98 -23.71
C ALA A 164 -4.55 -6.44 -23.40
N ALA A 165 -5.25 -7.07 -22.45
CA ALA A 165 -6.55 -6.57 -21.98
C ALA A 165 -6.39 -5.43 -20.95
N LEU A 166 -5.36 -5.52 -20.10
CA LEU A 166 -5.09 -4.54 -19.03
C LEU A 166 -4.48 -3.24 -19.55
N SER A 167 -3.70 -3.31 -20.63
CA SER A 167 -3.05 -2.17 -21.27
C SER A 167 -4.05 -1.15 -21.83
N ARG A 168 -5.33 -1.51 -21.92
CA ARG A 168 -6.39 -0.57 -22.30
C ARG A 168 -6.82 0.36 -21.17
N ASP A 169 -6.64 -0.06 -19.91
CA ASP A 169 -6.89 0.81 -18.77
C ASP A 169 -5.62 1.62 -18.47
N VAL A 170 -5.75 2.94 -18.54
CA VAL A 170 -4.63 3.85 -18.34
C VAL A 170 -4.05 3.76 -16.94
N ARG A 171 -4.82 3.28 -15.96
CA ARG A 171 -4.42 3.19 -14.55
C ARG A 171 -3.51 2.00 -14.27
N PHE A 172 -3.47 1.00 -15.15
CA PHE A 172 -2.61 -0.16 -14.98
C PHE A 172 -1.19 0.11 -15.46
N VAL A 173 -0.20 -0.24 -14.64
CA VAL A 173 1.23 -0.11 -14.94
C VAL A 173 1.96 -1.39 -14.54
N GLY A 174 2.70 -2.00 -15.47
CA GLY A 174 3.67 -3.04 -15.21
C GLY A 174 5.03 -2.44 -14.87
N MET A 175 5.65 -2.89 -13.79
CA MET A 175 6.97 -2.43 -13.37
C MET A 175 7.90 -3.59 -13.04
N TYR A 176 9.16 -3.46 -13.44
CA TYR A 176 10.22 -4.42 -13.13
C TYR A 176 11.12 -3.87 -12.02
N CYS A 177 10.73 -4.07 -10.75
CA CYS A 177 11.53 -3.61 -9.62
C CYS A 177 12.29 -4.77 -8.97
N TYR A 178 13.63 -4.74 -9.01
CA TYR A 178 14.48 -5.73 -8.32
C TYR A 178 14.70 -5.43 -6.84
N HIS A 179 14.61 -4.15 -6.46
CA HIS A 179 14.99 -3.68 -5.13
C HIS A 179 13.92 -2.75 -4.56
N PHE A 180 12.69 -3.27 -4.40
CA PHE A 180 11.55 -2.50 -3.91
C PHE A 180 11.86 -1.73 -2.61
N THR A 181 12.62 -2.32 -1.68
CA THR A 181 13.04 -1.65 -0.44
C THR A 181 13.93 -0.44 -0.72
N GLN A 182 14.92 -0.57 -1.60
CA GLN A 182 15.82 0.54 -1.94
C GLN A 182 15.07 1.65 -2.65
N ASP A 183 14.15 1.28 -3.53
CA ASP A 183 13.33 2.21 -4.27
C ASP A 183 12.35 2.98 -3.37
N TRP A 184 11.73 2.28 -2.41
CA TRP A 184 10.92 2.93 -1.39
C TRP A 184 11.74 3.85 -0.48
N LEU A 185 12.94 3.43 -0.06
CA LEU A 185 13.87 4.27 0.70
C LEU A 185 14.28 5.52 -0.09
N LEU A 186 14.42 5.40 -1.42
CA LEU A 186 14.68 6.53 -2.30
C LEU A 186 13.47 7.46 -2.35
N GLY A 187 12.25 6.92 -2.39
CA GLY A 187 10.99 7.65 -2.27
C GLY A 187 10.93 8.54 -1.05
N ILE A 188 11.31 8.03 0.12
CA ILE A 188 11.36 8.87 1.34
C ILE A 188 12.37 9.99 1.21
N LYS A 189 13.55 9.70 0.69
CA LYS A 189 14.66 10.67 0.62
C LYS A 189 14.42 11.76 -0.41
N THR A 190 13.79 11.42 -1.53
CA THR A 190 13.76 12.26 -2.73
C THR A 190 12.36 12.56 -3.24
N GLY A 191 11.35 11.84 -2.75
CA GLY A 191 10.01 11.79 -3.34
C GLY A 191 9.92 10.91 -4.59
N LEU A 192 11.02 10.26 -5.00
CA LEU A 192 11.09 9.42 -6.20
C LEU A 192 11.14 7.94 -5.84
N ASP A 193 9.98 7.29 -5.82
CA ASP A 193 9.79 5.84 -5.74
C ASP A 193 9.02 5.32 -6.97
N TYR A 194 8.73 4.03 -6.98
CA TYR A 194 8.00 3.38 -8.06
C TYR A 194 6.56 3.92 -8.17
N TRP A 195 5.97 4.41 -7.08
CA TRP A 195 4.66 5.05 -7.11
C TRP A 195 4.71 6.33 -7.94
N SER A 196 5.64 7.24 -7.63
CA SER A 196 5.82 8.48 -8.38
C SER A 196 6.12 8.22 -9.87
N ARG A 197 6.87 7.15 -10.18
CA ARG A 197 7.14 6.73 -11.57
C ARG A 197 5.90 6.17 -12.26
N ALA A 198 5.10 5.38 -11.57
CA ALA A 198 3.83 4.89 -12.09
C ALA A 198 2.85 6.05 -12.35
N GLU A 199 2.74 7.01 -11.43
CA GLU A 199 1.91 8.22 -11.60
C GLU A 199 2.36 9.04 -12.81
N ALA A 200 3.67 9.31 -12.92
CA ALA A 200 4.23 10.04 -14.06
C ALA A 200 3.97 9.30 -15.38
N PHE A 201 4.12 7.98 -15.41
CA PHE A 201 3.84 7.16 -16.58
C PHE A 201 2.35 7.19 -16.98
N ILE A 202 1.44 7.11 -16.01
CA ILE A 202 0.00 7.25 -16.23
C ILE A 202 -0.32 8.66 -16.78
N ALA A 203 0.31 9.70 -16.24
CA ALA A 203 0.14 11.07 -16.71
C ALA A 203 0.58 11.21 -18.18
N GLN A 204 1.74 10.65 -18.54
CA GLN A 204 2.24 10.63 -19.92
C GLN A 204 1.31 9.86 -20.88
N ARG A 205 0.71 8.74 -20.44
CA ARG A 205 -0.30 8.01 -21.25
C ARG A 205 -1.57 8.83 -21.44
N ARG A 206 -2.02 9.56 -20.40
CA ARG A 206 -3.20 10.44 -20.46
C ARG A 206 -2.98 11.66 -21.35
N SER A 207 -1.76 12.21 -21.40
CA SER A 207 -1.40 13.34 -22.26
C SER A 207 -1.13 12.93 -23.71
N GLY A 208 -0.89 11.64 -23.96
CA GLY A 208 -0.51 11.12 -25.28
C GLY A 208 0.98 11.29 -25.61
N GLU A 209 1.82 11.61 -24.62
CA GLU A 209 3.27 11.67 -24.77
C GLU A 209 3.90 10.30 -25.06
N ILE A 210 3.26 9.24 -24.57
CA ILE A 210 3.65 7.85 -24.85
C ILE A 210 2.46 7.06 -25.38
N ASP A 211 2.75 5.95 -26.08
CA ASP A 211 1.74 5.05 -26.62
C ASP A 211 0.73 4.64 -25.52
N PRO A 212 -0.59 4.89 -25.72
CA PRO A 212 -1.60 4.55 -24.73
C PRO A 212 -1.66 3.04 -24.43
N LEU A 213 -1.18 2.18 -25.32
CA LEU A 213 -1.09 0.73 -25.10
C LEU A 213 0.23 0.30 -24.43
N ARG A 214 1.20 1.21 -24.27
CA ARG A 214 2.38 0.94 -23.47
C ARG A 214 1.97 0.89 -22.00
N PHE A 215 2.25 -0.23 -21.36
CA PHE A 215 1.90 -0.43 -19.94
C PHE A 215 3.13 -0.68 -19.07
N GLU A 216 4.30 -0.96 -19.64
CA GLU A 216 5.53 -1.26 -18.90
C GLU A 216 6.51 -0.07 -18.82
N ILE A 217 7.06 0.13 -17.62
CA ILE A 217 8.23 1.00 -17.39
C ILE A 217 9.48 0.14 -17.56
N VAL A 218 10.26 0.45 -18.60
CA VAL A 218 11.54 -0.20 -18.87
C VAL A 218 12.63 0.67 -18.27
N GLU A 219 13.11 0.30 -17.09
CA GLU A 219 14.33 0.83 -16.46
C GLU A 219 15.57 0.10 -16.98
#